data_AF-K7N3M7-F1
#
_entry.id   AF-K7N3M7-F1
#
_cell.length_a   1.000
_cell.length_b   1.000
_cell.length_c   1.000
_cell.angle_alpha   90.00
_cell.angle_beta   90.00
_cell.angle_gamma   90.00
#
_symmetry.space_group_name_H-M   'P 1'
#
loop_
_entity.id
_entity.type
_entity.pdbx_description
1 polymer ?
#
loop_
_entity_poly.entity_id
_entity_poly.type
_entity_poly.pdbx_seq_one_letter_code
_entity_poly.pdbx_strand_id
1 'polypeptide(L)'
;MKRFGPVPYWRTEFFEPDSIWLIGTTHVSEDSAMEQLSFSYPSLLSPLIHERDIYLAWSLKRSKAVNNSKNVVGVIGKGHMNGVIYALLSDTGNLRFRDLVGKDSYDGGSSGWIDDLIKSLVRDTIIMGLI
;
A
#
# COMPACT_ATOMS: atom_id res chain seq x y z
N MET A 1 9.94 0.61 10.89
CA MET A 1 8.86 -0.24 10.37
C MET A 1 9.36 -1.68 10.28
N LYS A 2 8.70 -2.65 10.93
CA LYS A 2 9.00 -4.08 10.76
C LYS A 2 8.74 -4.44 9.29
N ARG A 3 9.79 -4.71 8.52
CA ARG A 3 9.68 -5.12 7.12
C ARG A 3 9.11 -6.54 7.08
N PHE A 4 8.02 -6.76 6.34
CA PHE A 4 7.64 -8.10 5.92
C PHE A 4 8.84 -8.68 5.16
N GLY A 5 9.33 -9.86 5.55
CA GLY A 5 10.58 -10.42 5.04
C GLY A 5 10.64 -10.57 3.51
N PRO A 6 11.81 -10.94 2.96
CA PRO A 6 12.00 -11.08 1.52
C PRO A 6 10.94 -11.98 0.88
N VAL A 7 10.49 -11.63 -0.33
CA VAL A 7 9.55 -12.44 -1.12
C VAL A 7 10.21 -13.79 -1.40
N PRO A 8 9.65 -14.90 -0.93
CA PRO A 8 10.22 -16.20 -1.26
C PRO A 8 10.23 -16.43 -2.77
N TYR A 9 11.25 -17.11 -3.31
CA TYR A 9 11.41 -17.24 -4.77
C TYR A 9 10.19 -17.89 -5.46
N TRP A 10 9.45 -18.77 -4.77
CA TRP A 10 8.21 -19.37 -5.28
C TRP A 10 7.03 -18.39 -5.38
N ARG A 11 7.16 -17.19 -4.79
CA ARG A 11 6.22 -16.06 -4.86
C ARG A 11 6.66 -15.03 -5.93
N THR A 12 7.63 -15.37 -6.79
CA THR A 12 8.03 -14.48 -7.90
C THR A 12 7.02 -14.47 -9.03
N GLU A 13 6.25 -15.55 -9.18
CA GLU A 13 5.22 -15.66 -10.20
C GLU A 13 3.85 -15.23 -9.65
N PHE A 14 3.18 -14.39 -10.44
CA PHE A 14 1.87 -13.87 -10.15
C PHE A 14 0.81 -14.92 -10.50
N PHE A 15 0.10 -15.41 -9.49
CA PHE A 15 -1.06 -16.29 -9.67
C PHE A 15 -2.32 -15.59 -9.18
N GLU A 16 -3.21 -15.24 -10.10
CA GLU A 16 -4.53 -14.72 -9.74
C GLU A 16 -5.40 -15.83 -9.12
N PRO A 17 -6.20 -15.50 -8.10
CA PRO A 17 -7.25 -16.39 -7.63
C PRO A 17 -8.30 -16.62 -8.72
N ASP A 18 -8.91 -17.79 -8.69
CA ASP A 18 -9.98 -18.18 -9.61
C ASP A 18 -11.27 -17.40 -9.29
N SER A 19 -11.47 -17.01 -8.02
CA SER A 19 -12.56 -16.11 -7.62
C SER A 19 -12.19 -15.22 -6.43
N ILE A 20 -12.73 -13.99 -6.44
CA ILE A 20 -12.66 -13.03 -5.33
C ILE A 20 -14.09 -12.66 -4.93
N TRP A 21 -14.43 -12.92 -3.66
CA TRP A 21 -15.71 -12.59 -3.05
C TRP A 21 -15.53 -11.39 -2.14
N LEU A 22 -16.33 -10.34 -2.32
CA LEU A 22 -16.26 -9.16 -1.46
C LEU A 22 -17.44 -9.13 -0.50
N ILE A 23 -17.15 -8.95 0.78
CA ILE A 23 -18.13 -8.79 1.85
C ILE A 23 -17.99 -7.36 2.41
N GLY A 24 -19.07 -6.61 2.36
CA GLY A 24 -19.11 -5.23 2.83
C GLY A 24 -19.29 -5.13 4.34
N THR A 25 -18.49 -4.31 4.99
CA THR A 25 -18.73 -3.92 6.38
C THR A 25 -19.20 -2.48 6.47
N THR A 26 -20.17 -2.25 7.36
CA THR A 26 -20.70 -0.92 7.67
C THR A 26 -20.31 -0.60 9.11
N HIS A 27 -19.07 -0.17 9.31
CA HIS A 27 -18.67 0.42 10.57
C HIS A 27 -17.74 1.58 10.26
N VAL A 28 -18.24 2.79 10.47
CA VAL A 28 -17.43 4.01 10.50
C VAL A 28 -17.59 4.53 11.92
N SER A 29 -16.51 4.51 12.69
CA SER A 29 -16.47 5.20 13.97
C SER A 29 -16.31 6.69 13.70
N GLU A 30 -17.01 7.54 14.46
CA GLU A 30 -16.84 9.00 14.43
C GLU A 30 -15.39 9.41 14.80
N ASP A 31 -14.68 8.55 15.54
CA ASP A 31 -13.27 8.76 15.89
C ASP A 31 -12.30 8.08 14.90
N SER A 32 -12.72 7.82 13.65
CA SER A 32 -11.83 7.18 12.69
C SER A 32 -10.67 8.10 12.29
N ALA A 33 -9.47 7.54 12.14
CA ALA A 33 -8.30 8.30 11.66
C ALA A 33 -8.54 8.97 10.28
N MET A 34 -9.46 8.42 9.47
CA MET A 34 -9.83 9.04 8.19
C MET A 34 -10.70 10.28 8.35
N GLU A 35 -11.51 10.35 9.41
CA GLU A 35 -12.34 11.51 9.71
C GLU A 35 -11.49 12.68 10.23
N GLN A 36 -10.54 12.41 11.12
CA GLN A 36 -9.59 13.44 11.55
C GLN A 36 -8.72 13.94 10.38
N LEU A 37 -8.35 13.04 9.46
CA LEU A 37 -7.61 13.37 8.26
C LEU A 37 -8.44 14.17 7.26
N SER A 38 -9.72 13.84 7.08
CA SER A 38 -10.61 14.59 6.18
C SER A 38 -10.81 16.02 6.67
N PHE A 39 -10.88 16.24 7.99
CA PHE A 39 -10.97 17.56 8.59
C PHE A 39 -9.66 18.35 8.46
N SER A 40 -8.51 17.73 8.78
CA SER A 40 -7.23 18.43 8.84
C SER A 40 -6.59 18.68 7.47
N TYR A 41 -6.75 17.73 6.54
CA TYR A 41 -6.10 17.73 5.22
C TYR A 41 -7.05 17.20 4.12
N PRO A 42 -8.15 17.91 3.82
CA PRO A 42 -9.17 17.43 2.89
C PRO A 42 -8.63 17.10 1.49
N SER A 43 -7.60 17.80 1.02
CA SER A 43 -6.95 17.56 -0.28
C SER A 43 -6.20 16.22 -0.35
N LEU A 44 -5.77 15.66 0.79
CA LEU A 44 -5.07 14.38 0.85
C LEU A 44 -6.04 13.18 0.91
N LEU A 45 -7.31 13.41 1.22
CA LEU A 45 -8.27 12.32 1.45
C LEU A 45 -8.45 11.46 0.20
N SER A 46 -8.70 12.07 -0.96
CA SER A 46 -8.97 11.34 -2.20
C SER A 46 -7.76 10.53 -2.68
N PRO A 47 -6.53 11.08 -2.75
CA PRO A 47 -5.33 10.29 -3.07
C PRO A 47 -5.11 9.12 -2.10
N LEU A 48 -5.26 9.34 -0.79
CA LEU A 48 -5.01 8.29 0.21
C LEU A 48 -6.06 7.18 0.20
N ILE A 49 -7.33 7.51 -0.06
CA ILE A 49 -8.37 6.48 -0.28
C ILE A 49 -8.04 5.68 -1.54
N HIS A 50 -7.68 6.36 -2.64
CA HIS A 50 -7.36 5.70 -3.90
C HIS A 50 -6.18 4.74 -3.78
N GLU A 51 -5.08 5.18 -3.15
CA GLU A 51 -3.92 4.31 -2.89
C GLU A 51 -4.29 3.10 -2.01
N ARG A 52 -5.14 3.30 -1.00
CA ARG A 52 -5.63 2.21 -0.16
C ARG A 52 -6.46 1.22 -0.95
N ASP A 53 -7.35 1.70 -1.81
CA ASP A 53 -8.20 0.86 -2.65
C ASP A 53 -7.36 0.01 -3.62
N ILE A 54 -6.33 0.62 -4.23
CA ILE A 54 -5.34 -0.10 -5.05
C ILE A 54 -4.62 -1.16 -4.23
N TYR A 55 -4.12 -0.82 -3.04
CA TYR A 55 -3.42 -1.77 -2.18
C TYR A 55 -4.30 -2.96 -1.78
N LEU A 56 -5.56 -2.71 -1.43
CA LEU A 56 -6.53 -3.74 -1.07
C LEU A 56 -6.84 -4.66 -2.26
N ALA A 57 -7.15 -4.09 -3.42
CA ALA A 57 -7.38 -4.85 -4.66
C ALA A 57 -6.16 -5.72 -5.01
N TRP A 58 -4.97 -5.13 -4.96
CA TRP A 58 -3.72 -5.80 -5.24
C TRP A 58 -3.45 -6.96 -4.26
N SER A 59 -3.74 -6.76 -2.98
CA SER A 59 -3.62 -7.77 -1.92
C SER A 59 -4.55 -8.95 -2.18
N LEU A 60 -5.79 -8.69 -2.62
CA LEU A 60 -6.74 -9.74 -2.97
C LEU A 60 -6.27 -10.56 -4.17
N LYS A 61 -5.85 -9.91 -5.27
CA LYS A 61 -5.36 -10.60 -6.48
C LYS A 61 -4.10 -11.44 -6.23
N ARG A 62 -3.29 -11.11 -5.22
CA ARG A 62 -2.02 -11.81 -4.93
C ARG A 62 -2.05 -12.72 -3.72
N SER A 63 -3.19 -12.81 -3.04
CA SER A 63 -3.35 -13.67 -1.86
C SER A 63 -3.09 -15.15 -2.15
N LYS A 64 -3.39 -15.63 -3.37
CA LYS A 64 -3.06 -17.00 -3.82
C LYS A 64 -1.56 -17.29 -3.78
N ALA A 65 -0.70 -16.29 -4.01
CA ALA A 65 0.75 -16.44 -3.91
C ALA A 65 1.25 -16.56 -2.45
N VAL A 66 0.37 -16.32 -1.47
CA VAL A 66 0.66 -16.48 -0.04
C VAL A 66 0.14 -17.80 0.50
N ASN A 67 -1.06 -18.23 0.12
CA ASN A 67 -1.76 -19.36 0.74
C ASN A 67 -2.21 -20.46 -0.24
N ASN A 68 -1.83 -20.39 -1.52
CA ASN A 68 -2.26 -21.30 -2.60
C ASN A 68 -3.80 -21.48 -2.71
N SER A 69 -4.57 -20.54 -2.16
CA SER A 69 -6.04 -20.59 -2.22
C SER A 69 -6.54 -20.00 -3.52
N LYS A 70 -7.39 -20.76 -4.20
CA LYS A 70 -8.04 -20.35 -5.45
C LYS A 70 -9.19 -19.37 -5.23
N ASN A 71 -9.80 -19.40 -4.04
CA ASN A 71 -10.94 -18.57 -3.68
C ASN A 71 -10.53 -17.63 -2.55
N VAL A 72 -10.81 -16.34 -2.72
CA VAL A 72 -10.37 -15.29 -1.81
C VAL A 72 -11.59 -14.52 -1.35
N VAL A 73 -11.71 -14.31 -0.04
CA VAL A 73 -12.77 -13.47 0.52
C VAL A 73 -12.14 -12.19 1.06
N GLY A 74 -12.54 -11.05 0.50
CA GLY A 74 -12.16 -9.72 0.97
C GLY A 74 -13.27 -9.11 1.83
N VAL A 75 -12.97 -8.85 3.10
CA VAL A 75 -13.85 -8.08 3.99
C VAL A 75 -13.46 -6.61 3.87
N ILE A 76 -14.31 -5.80 3.23
CA ILE A 76 -13.98 -4.43 2.82
C ILE A 76 -15.01 -3.46 3.40
N GLY A 77 -14.54 -2.36 3.99
CA GLY A 77 -15.42 -1.28 4.44
C GLY A 77 -16.21 -0.70 3.27
N LYS A 78 -17.51 -0.44 3.47
CA LYS A 78 -18.42 0.04 2.40
C LYS A 78 -17.89 1.27 1.66
N GLY A 79 -17.19 2.18 2.34
CA GLY A 79 -16.55 3.35 1.72
C GLY A 79 -15.44 3.03 0.71
N HIS A 80 -14.79 1.88 0.84
CA HIS A 80 -13.71 1.41 -0.04
C HIS A 80 -14.22 0.48 -1.16
N MET A 81 -15.41 -0.10 -1.01
CA MET A 81 -15.89 -1.17 -1.88
C MET A 81 -15.88 -0.81 -3.36
N ASN A 82 -16.42 0.35 -3.73
CA ASN A 82 -16.47 0.78 -5.13
C ASN A 82 -15.07 1.00 -5.71
N GLY A 83 -14.16 1.61 -4.94
CA GLY A 83 -12.79 1.84 -5.38
C GLY A 83 -11.98 0.55 -5.50
N VAL A 84 -12.16 -0.40 -4.57
CA VAL A 84 -11.53 -1.73 -4.64
C VAL A 84 -12.04 -2.50 -5.86
N ILE A 85 -13.35 -2.50 -6.12
CA ILE A 85 -13.92 -3.14 -7.33
C ILE A 85 -13.33 -2.51 -8.59
N TYR A 86 -13.29 -1.17 -8.66
CA TYR A 86 -12.70 -0.47 -9.78
C TYR A 86 -11.23 -0.84 -9.98
N ALA A 87 -10.43 -0.86 -8.91
CA ALA A 87 -9.01 -1.24 -8.97
C ALA A 87 -8.80 -2.71 -9.38
N LEU A 88 -9.66 -3.63 -8.93
CA LEU A 88 -9.63 -5.04 -9.36
C LEU A 88 -9.91 -5.20 -10.87
N LEU A 89 -10.91 -4.48 -11.37
CA LEU A 89 -11.34 -4.55 -12.78
C LEU A 89 -10.40 -3.80 -13.73
N SER A 90 -9.75 -2.73 -13.26
CA SER A 90 -8.82 -1.91 -14.05
C SER A 90 -7.38 -2.40 -14.01
N ASP A 91 -7.03 -3.33 -13.12
CA ASP A 91 -5.67 -3.86 -13.03
C ASP A 91 -5.28 -4.60 -14.32
N THR A 92 -4.39 -3.98 -15.10
CA THR A 92 -3.84 -4.55 -16.34
C THR A 92 -2.75 -5.60 -16.08
N GLY A 93 -2.46 -5.93 -14.82
CA GLY A 93 -1.47 -6.93 -14.42
C GLY A 93 -0.02 -6.44 -14.37
N ASN A 94 0.21 -5.13 -14.53
CA ASN A 94 1.57 -4.58 -14.69
C ASN A 94 2.30 -4.28 -13.36
N LEU A 95 1.62 -4.32 -12.20
CA LEU A 95 2.22 -3.98 -10.91
C LEU A 95 2.89 -5.21 -10.27
N ARG A 96 4.21 -5.24 -10.12
CA ARG A 96 4.92 -6.38 -9.46
C ARG A 96 5.14 -6.11 -7.98
N PHE A 97 5.26 -7.15 -7.17
CA PHE A 97 5.60 -7.03 -5.74
C PHE A 97 6.88 -6.21 -5.50
N ARG A 98 7.88 -6.37 -6.39
CA ARG A 98 9.13 -5.58 -6.34
C ARG A 98 8.88 -4.07 -6.46
N ASP A 99 7.85 -3.67 -7.21
CA ASP A 99 7.59 -2.28 -7.54
C ASP A 99 6.96 -1.54 -6.33
N LEU A 100 6.32 -2.28 -5.40
CA LEU A 100 5.77 -1.75 -4.14
C LEU A 100 6.72 -1.84 -2.95
N VAL A 101 7.53 -2.90 -2.86
CA VAL A 101 8.40 -3.15 -1.69
C VAL A 101 9.80 -2.57 -1.86
N GLY A 102 10.09 -2.03 -3.05
CA GLY A 102 11.40 -1.51 -3.41
C GLY A 102 12.35 -2.62 -3.84
N LYS A 103 13.36 -2.24 -4.64
CA LYS A 103 14.40 -3.15 -5.10
C LYS A 103 15.26 -3.57 -3.92
N ASP A 104 15.50 -4.87 -3.77
CA ASP A 104 16.50 -5.41 -2.84
C ASP A 104 17.87 -4.82 -3.18
N SER A 105 18.22 -3.73 -2.54
CA SER A 105 19.57 -3.15 -2.56
C SER A 105 20.31 -3.61 -1.30
N TYR A 106 20.27 -4.91 -1.03
CA TYR A 106 21.24 -5.56 -0.15
C TYR A 106 22.49 -5.87 -0.98
N ASP A 107 23.11 -4.81 -1.48
CA ASP A 107 24.53 -4.78 -1.78
C ASP A 107 25.21 -4.09 -0.59
N GLY A 108 26.33 -4.63 -0.15
CA GLY A 108 26.90 -4.37 1.17
C GLY A 108 27.22 -2.90 1.43
N GLY A 109 26.61 -2.34 2.48
CA GLY A 109 27.11 -1.14 3.17
C GLY A 109 26.70 0.20 2.55
N SER A 110 25.90 0.97 3.28
CA SER A 110 26.35 2.27 3.78
C SER A 110 25.22 2.99 4.51
N SER A 111 25.60 3.71 5.54
CA SER A 111 24.82 4.78 6.17
C SER A 111 24.46 5.92 5.21
N GLY A 112 24.91 5.89 3.94
CA GLY A 112 24.87 7.02 3.02
C GLY A 112 23.48 7.58 2.75
N TRP A 113 22.47 6.74 2.50
CA TRP A 113 21.12 7.27 2.20
C TRP A 113 20.45 7.89 3.43
N ILE A 114 20.67 7.32 4.62
CA ILE A 114 20.14 7.88 5.87
C ILE A 114 20.88 9.19 6.19
N ASP A 115 22.21 9.21 6.03
CA ASP A 115 23.04 10.40 6.22
C ASP A 115 22.64 11.53 5.25
N ASP A 116 22.30 11.21 3.99
CA ASP A 116 21.86 12.21 3.01
C ASP A 116 20.48 12.78 3.34
N LEU A 117 19.54 11.94 3.82
CA LEU A 117 18.23 12.42 4.30
C LEU A 117 18.37 13.30 5.55
N ILE A 118 19.21 12.91 6.50
CA ILE A 118 19.47 13.71 7.70
C ILE A 118 20.15 15.03 7.30
N LYS A 119 21.14 15.01 6.41
CA LYS A 119 21.80 16.22 5.89
C LYS A 119 20.82 17.12 5.14
N SER A 120 19.91 16.58 4.31
CA SER A 120 18.92 17.40 3.60
C SER A 120 17.94 18.04 4.58
N LEU A 121 17.47 17.31 5.58
CA LEU A 121 16.58 17.84 6.61
C LEU A 121 17.25 18.92 7.46
N VAL A 122 18.49 18.71 7.89
CA VAL A 122 19.27 19.71 8.64
C VAL A 122 19.52 20.94 7.77
N ARG A 123 19.90 20.75 6.50
CA ARG A 123 20.12 21.85 5.55
C ARG A 123 18.85 22.66 5.35
N ASP A 124 17.72 22.00 5.10
CA ASP A 124 16.46 22.68 4.84
C ASP A 124 15.90 23.36 6.10
N THR A 125 16.17 22.80 7.28
CA THR A 125 15.83 23.44 8.57
C THR A 125 16.68 24.68 8.83
N ILE A 126 17.99 24.63 8.54
CA ILE A 126 18.87 25.80 8.67
C ILE A 126 18.49 26.86 7.64
N ILE A 127 18.18 26.48 6.40
CA ILE A 127 17.73 27.43 5.36
C ILE A 127 16.42 28.11 5.77
N MET A 128 15.46 27.37 6.34
CA MET A 128 14.20 27.95 6.84
C MET A 128 14.37 28.77 8.13
N GLY A 129 15.47 28.61 8.86
CA GLY A 129 15.79 29.40 10.06
C GLY A 129 16.75 30.57 9.82
N LEU A 130 17.28 30.73 8.61
CA LEU A 130 18.21 31.81 8.21
C LEU A 130 17.60 32.84 7.23
N ILE A 131 16.29 32.73 6.96
CA ILE A 131 15.44 33.70 6.25
C ILE A 131 14.45 34.27 7.27
#